data_AF-A0A963D588-F1
#
_entry.id   AF-A0A963D588-F1
#
_cell.length_a   1.000
_cell.length_b   1.000
_cell.length_c   1.000
_cell.angle_alpha   90.00
_cell.angle_beta   90.00
_cell.angle_gamma   90.00
#
_symmetry.space_group_name_H-M   'P 1'
#
loop_
_entity.id
_entity.type
_entity.pdbx_description
1 polymer ?
#
loop_
_entity_poly.entity_id
_entity_poly.type
_entity_poly.pdbx_seq_one_letter_code
_entity_poly.pdbx_strand_id
1 'polypeptide(L)'
;MKKRKLLPLGIKKRTTTELPALIALEAIGKPWFCEAHLTDLMAVSMVCQVAAEPGSEVHNAACELFELLGREPLEFSQIEPLVVFTNDWVQRQPNGRIQDAIERLMAQRMADTPAP
;
A
#
# COMPACT_ATOMS: atom_id res chain seq x y z
N MET A 1 28.79 -0.74 11.38
CA MET A 1 27.77 -0.73 10.30
C MET A 1 26.70 -1.76 10.64
N LYS A 2 25.49 -1.32 10.99
CA LYS A 2 24.39 -2.23 11.34
C LYS A 2 24.03 -3.08 10.11
N LYS A 3 24.08 -4.41 10.24
CA LYS A 3 23.68 -5.35 9.18
C LYS A 3 22.22 -5.07 8.83
N ARG A 4 21.99 -4.49 7.64
CA ARG A 4 20.65 -4.31 7.07
C ARG A 4 20.04 -5.70 6.91
N LYS A 5 19.05 -6.02 7.74
CA LYS A 5 18.26 -7.24 7.58
C LYS A 5 17.57 -7.14 6.22
N LEU A 6 17.96 -8.00 5.29
CA LEU A 6 17.08 -8.36 4.18
C LEU A 6 15.78 -8.82 4.80
N LEU A 7 14.72 -8.01 4.68
CA LEU A 7 13.37 -8.49 4.94
C LEU A 7 13.12 -9.56 3.88
N PRO A 8 12.86 -10.82 4.28
CA PRO A 8 12.24 -11.73 3.35
C PRO A 8 10.85 -11.14 3.10
N LEU A 9 10.57 -10.71 1.88
CA LEU A 9 9.18 -10.69 1.38
C LEU A 9 8.65 -12.14 1.20
N GLY A 10 9.31 -13.12 1.81
CA GLY A 10 8.78 -14.45 2.08
C GLY A 10 7.64 -14.34 3.07
N ILE A 11 6.45 -14.23 2.51
CA ILE A 11 5.16 -14.32 3.17
C ILE A 11 5.10 -15.68 3.88
N LYS A 12 5.24 -15.65 5.21
CA LYS A 12 5.23 -16.85 6.08
C LYS A 12 3.95 -16.97 6.91
N LYS A 13 2.94 -16.13 6.67
CA LYS A 13 1.67 -16.14 7.41
C LYS A 13 0.50 -16.17 6.44
N ARG A 14 -0.31 -17.22 6.55
CA ARG A 14 -1.54 -17.50 5.79
C ARG A 14 -2.65 -16.44 5.89
N THR A 15 -2.41 -15.33 6.58
CA THR A 15 -3.40 -14.28 6.87
C THR A 15 -3.12 -12.96 6.15
N THR A 16 -2.04 -12.85 5.39
CA THR A 16 -1.75 -11.70 4.51
C THR A 16 -2.00 -12.14 3.07
N THR A 17 -3.16 -11.78 2.54
CA THR A 17 -3.57 -12.13 1.18
C THR A 17 -2.67 -11.40 0.19
N GLU A 18 -1.80 -12.16 -0.49
CA GLU A 18 -0.91 -11.64 -1.54
C GLU A 18 -1.79 -11.13 -2.70
N LEU A 19 -1.37 -10.08 -3.44
CA LEU A 19 -2.13 -9.55 -4.59
C LEU A 19 -2.64 -10.64 -5.57
N PRO A 20 -1.89 -11.73 -5.87
CA PRO A 20 -2.41 -12.86 -6.65
C PRO A 20 -3.64 -13.55 -6.02
N ALA A 21 -3.70 -13.64 -4.69
CA ALA A 21 -4.84 -14.20 -3.97
C ALA A 21 -6.03 -13.23 -3.94
N LEU A 22 -5.78 -11.92 -4.01
CA LEU A 22 -6.83 -10.91 -4.14
C LEU A 22 -7.50 -10.97 -5.54
N ILE A 23 -6.71 -11.10 -6.62
CA ILE A 23 -7.21 -11.31 -8.00
C ILE A 23 -7.97 -12.65 -8.10
N ALA A 24 -7.50 -13.69 -7.41
CA ALA A 24 -8.17 -14.99 -7.40
C ALA A 24 -9.54 -14.99 -6.70
N LEU A 25 -9.80 -14.06 -5.77
CA LEU A 25 -11.10 -13.94 -5.08
C LEU A 25 -12.19 -13.41 -6.03
N GLU A 26 -11.83 -12.50 -6.93
CA GLU A 26 -12.73 -11.97 -7.95
C GLU A 26 -13.16 -13.05 -8.95
N ALA A 27 -12.21 -13.87 -9.41
CA ALA A 27 -12.46 -14.97 -10.35
C ALA A 27 -13.45 -16.03 -9.81
N ILE A 28 -13.68 -16.09 -8.50
CA ILE A 28 -14.63 -17.01 -7.84
C ILE A 28 -15.88 -16.32 -7.30
N GLY A 29 -16.15 -15.07 -7.70
CA GLY A 29 -17.37 -14.32 -7.32
C GLY A 29 -17.41 -13.89 -5.85
N LYS A 30 -16.26 -13.89 -5.16
CA LYS A 30 -16.14 -13.28 -3.83
C LYS A 30 -15.73 -11.82 -3.97
N PRO A 31 -16.26 -10.91 -3.14
CA PRO A 31 -15.79 -9.53 -3.16
C PRO A 31 -14.28 -9.52 -2.93
N TRP A 32 -13.57 -8.91 -3.88
CA TRP A 32 -12.11 -8.78 -3.92
C TRP A 32 -11.55 -8.10 -2.64
N PHE A 33 -12.40 -7.38 -1.92
CA PHE A 33 -12.04 -6.59 -0.74
C PHE A 33 -13.02 -6.84 0.41
N CYS A 34 -12.53 -6.72 1.64
CA CYS A 34 -13.32 -6.50 2.84
C CYS A 34 -12.67 -5.34 3.63
N GLU A 35 -13.32 -4.84 4.67
CA GLU A 35 -12.83 -3.72 5.48
C GLU A 35 -11.37 -3.91 5.97
N ALA A 36 -10.95 -5.15 6.22
CA ALA A 36 -9.57 -5.48 6.57
C ALA A 36 -8.57 -5.16 5.43
N HIS A 37 -8.94 -5.39 4.17
CA HIS A 37 -8.12 -5.07 3.01
C HIS A 37 -8.08 -3.56 2.70
N LEU A 38 -9.10 -2.80 3.11
CA LEU A 38 -9.12 -1.34 2.92
C LEU A 38 -7.94 -0.67 3.61
N THR A 39 -7.67 -1.07 4.86
CA THR A 39 -6.53 -0.54 5.63
C THR A 39 -5.19 -0.85 4.97
N ASP A 40 -5.03 -2.08 4.46
CA ASP A 40 -3.81 -2.49 3.77
C ASP A 40 -3.60 -1.70 2.46
N LEU A 41 -4.67 -1.49 1.68
CA LEU A 41 -4.60 -0.71 0.44
C LEU A 41 -4.31 0.77 0.70
N MET A 42 -4.91 1.36 1.75
CA MET A 42 -4.59 2.72 2.19
C MET A 42 -3.13 2.83 2.67
N ALA A 43 -2.62 1.82 3.38
CA ALA A 43 -1.22 1.81 3.80
C ALA A 43 -0.27 1.75 2.59
N VAL A 44 -0.57 0.91 1.60
CA VAL A 44 0.21 0.83 0.35
C VAL A 44 0.19 2.16 -0.38
N SER A 45 -0.97 2.81 -0.52
CA SER A 45 -1.07 4.09 -1.20
C SER A 45 -0.28 5.18 -0.46
N MET A 46 -0.36 5.25 0.87
CA MET A 46 0.44 6.19 1.68
C MET A 46 1.95 5.95 1.53
N VAL A 47 2.38 4.68 1.54
CA VAL A 47 3.80 4.33 1.33
C VAL A 47 4.27 4.77 -0.06
N CYS A 48 3.46 4.54 -1.10
CA CYS A 48 3.77 5.00 -2.45
C CYS A 48 3.87 6.53 -2.53
N GLN A 49 2.96 7.26 -1.89
CA GLN A 49 3.00 8.73 -1.85
C GLN A 49 4.31 9.27 -1.28
N VAL A 50 4.85 8.64 -0.23
CA VAL A 50 6.09 9.04 0.44
C VAL A 50 7.34 8.52 -0.26
N ALA A 51 7.28 7.31 -0.82
CA ALA A 51 8.44 6.68 -1.45
C ALA A 51 8.68 7.20 -2.88
N ALA A 52 7.63 7.58 -3.61
CA ALA A 52 7.72 8.10 -4.96
C ALA A 52 8.13 9.58 -4.99
N GLU A 53 8.64 10.01 -6.14
CA GLU A 53 8.92 11.43 -6.35
C GLU A 53 7.60 12.21 -6.46
N PRO A 54 7.42 13.36 -5.77
CA PRO A 54 6.22 14.16 -5.91
C PRO A 54 5.94 14.55 -7.37
N GLY A 55 4.70 14.39 -7.81
CA GLY A 55 4.28 14.64 -9.20
C GLY A 55 4.59 13.51 -10.19
N SER A 56 5.31 12.45 -9.79
CA SER A 56 5.49 11.27 -10.62
C SER A 56 4.18 10.50 -10.81
N GLU A 57 4.11 9.67 -11.86
CA GLU A 57 2.93 8.84 -12.17
C GLU A 57 2.48 7.99 -10.97
N VAL A 58 3.43 7.35 -10.28
CA VAL A 58 3.16 6.52 -9.10
C VAL A 58 2.68 7.34 -7.92
N HIS A 59 3.25 8.53 -7.71
CA HIS A 59 2.79 9.42 -6.66
C HIS A 59 1.34 9.85 -6.91
N ASN A 60 1.02 10.29 -8.13
CA ASN A 60 -0.32 10.74 -8.50
C ASN A 60 -1.34 9.59 -8.40
N ALA A 61 -0.99 8.41 -8.92
CA ALA A 61 -1.84 7.22 -8.81
C ALA A 61 -2.07 6.80 -7.35
N ALA A 62 -1.07 6.96 -6.48
CA ALA A 62 -1.20 6.65 -5.06
C ALA A 62 -2.02 7.69 -4.28
N CYS A 63 -2.00 8.97 -4.69
CA CYS A 63 -2.92 9.98 -4.18
C CYS A 63 -4.36 9.67 -4.59
N GLU A 64 -4.58 9.40 -5.88
CA GLU A 64 -5.89 9.05 -6.43
C GLU A 64 -6.47 7.79 -5.77
N LEU A 65 -5.64 6.75 -5.61
CA LEU A 65 -6.04 5.53 -4.92
C LEU A 65 -6.47 5.81 -3.47
N PHE A 66 -5.70 6.62 -2.73
CA PHE A 66 -6.07 6.98 -1.35
C PHE A 66 -7.39 7.74 -1.28
N GLU A 67 -7.63 8.67 -2.21
CA GLU A 67 -8.89 9.41 -2.29
C GLU A 67 -10.09 8.50 -2.58
N LEU A 68 -9.94 7.56 -3.52
CA LEU A 68 -11.01 6.62 -3.88
C LEU A 68 -11.32 5.63 -2.74
N LEU A 69 -10.29 5.14 -2.04
CA LEU A 69 -10.48 4.26 -0.89
C LEU A 69 -11.14 4.97 0.31
N GLY A 70 -11.04 6.30 0.39
CA GLY A 70 -11.66 7.10 1.44
C GLY A 70 -13.11 7.52 1.16
N ARG A 71 -13.71 7.11 0.03
CA ARG A 71 -15.06 7.53 -0.39
C ARG A 71 -15.96 6.31 -0.58
N GLU A 72 -17.19 6.40 -0.06
CA GLU A 72 -18.24 5.42 -0.33
C GLU A 72 -19.27 6.00 -1.32
N PRO A 73 -19.79 5.20 -2.28
CA PRO A 73 -19.45 3.80 -2.53
C PRO A 73 -18.06 3.62 -3.18
N LEU A 74 -17.46 2.45 -2.97
CA LEU A 74 -16.18 2.10 -3.59
C LEU A 74 -16.39 1.74 -5.06
N GLU A 75 -15.70 2.45 -5.95
CA GLU A 75 -15.77 2.26 -7.41
C GLU A 75 -14.65 1.32 -7.90
N PHE A 76 -14.90 0.01 -7.89
CA PHE A 76 -13.87 -1.02 -8.21
C PHE A 76 -13.18 -0.83 -9.53
N SER A 77 -13.94 -0.45 -10.57
CA SER A 77 -13.40 -0.22 -11.91
C SER A 77 -12.33 0.89 -11.97
N GLN A 78 -12.32 1.79 -10.99
CA GLN A 78 -11.33 2.85 -10.85
C GLN A 78 -10.21 2.46 -9.87
N ILE A 79 -10.54 1.72 -8.80
CA ILE A 79 -9.58 1.31 -7.77
C ILE A 79 -8.61 0.23 -8.29
N GLU A 80 -9.12 -0.79 -8.98
CA GLU A 80 -8.34 -1.91 -9.51
C GLU A 80 -7.04 -1.50 -10.22
N PRO A 81 -7.10 -0.69 -11.30
CA PRO A 81 -5.90 -0.38 -12.07
C PRO A 81 -4.85 0.35 -11.24
N LEU A 82 -5.28 1.19 -10.29
CA LEU A 82 -4.38 1.93 -9.41
C LEU A 82 -3.72 1.01 -8.37
N VAL A 83 -4.46 0.04 -7.83
CA VAL A 83 -3.91 -0.97 -6.90
C VAL A 83 -2.86 -1.82 -7.61
N VAL A 84 -3.18 -2.35 -8.80
CA VAL A 84 -2.24 -3.15 -9.59
C VAL A 84 -0.98 -2.36 -9.89
N PHE A 85 -1.13 -1.13 -10.40
CA PHE A 85 -0.01 -0.27 -10.76
C PHE A 85 0.89 0.08 -9.57
N THR A 86 0.31 0.55 -8.47
CA THR A 86 1.07 0.96 -7.28
C THR A 86 1.74 -0.24 -6.59
N ASN A 87 1.06 -1.38 -6.50
CA ASN A 87 1.66 -2.59 -5.95
C ASN A 87 2.83 -3.11 -6.80
N ASP A 88 2.67 -3.17 -8.13
CA ASP A 88 3.75 -3.57 -9.05
C ASP A 88 4.98 -2.69 -8.89
N TRP A 89 4.78 -1.38 -8.71
CA TRP A 89 5.88 -0.47 -8.47
C TRP A 89 6.58 -0.74 -7.13
N VAL A 90 5.82 -0.95 -6.05
CA VAL A 90 6.37 -1.24 -4.71
C VAL A 90 7.23 -2.49 -4.73
N GLN A 91 6.77 -3.56 -5.39
CA GLN A 91 7.49 -4.83 -5.48
C GLN A 91 8.83 -4.71 -6.22
N ARG A 92 9.00 -3.70 -7.08
CA ARG A 92 10.24 -3.43 -7.82
C ARG A 92 11.21 -2.52 -7.05
N GLN A 93 10.79 -1.94 -5.92
CA GLN A 93 11.66 -1.04 -5.17
C GLN A 93 12.68 -1.80 -4.32
N PRO A 94 13.89 -1.24 -4.11
CA PRO A 94 14.80 -1.76 -3.11
C PRO A 94 14.14 -1.73 -1.72
N ASN A 95 14.26 -2.83 -0.95
CA ASN A 95 13.66 -2.94 0.40
C ASN A 95 13.96 -1.73 1.32
N GLY A 96 15.16 -1.13 1.18
CA GLY A 96 15.53 0.06 1.96
C GLY A 96 14.63 1.27 1.68
N ARG A 97 14.22 1.49 0.42
CA ARG A 97 13.38 2.63 0.03
C ARG A 97 11.99 2.54 0.67
N ILE A 98 11.41 1.35 0.69
CA ILE A 98 10.08 1.11 1.28
C ILE A 98 10.12 1.22 2.80
N GLN A 99 11.14 0.62 3.43
CA GLN A 99 11.35 0.72 4.87
C GLN A 99 11.53 2.19 5.31
N ASP A 100 12.35 2.96 4.60
CA ASP A 100 12.57 4.39 4.90
C ASP A 100 11.26 5.20 4.77
N ALA A 101 10.41 4.88 3.79
CA ALA A 101 9.12 5.54 3.62
C ALA A 101 8.14 5.22 4.75
N ILE A 102 8.08 3.96 5.20
CA ILE A 102 7.28 3.54 6.35
C ILE A 102 7.75 4.27 7.62
N GLU A 103 9.06 4.34 7.84
CA GLU A 103 9.63 5.05 8.99
C GLU A 103 9.27 6.55 8.99
N ARG A 104 9.29 7.20 7.82
CA ARG A 104 8.86 8.60 7.67
C ARG A 104 7.38 8.80 8.00
N LEU A 105 6.50 7.91 7.53
CA LEU A 105 5.07 7.95 7.84
C LEU A 105 4.81 7.82 9.34
N MET A 106 5.51 6.90 10.00
CA MET A 106 5.37 6.70 11.45
C MET A 106 5.92 7.89 12.25
N ALA A 107 7.01 8.50 11.78
CA ALA A 107 7.59 9.69 12.41
C ALA A 107 6.71 10.93 12.29
N GLN A 108 6.01 11.12 11.16
CA GLN A 108 5.04 12.20 10.96
C GLN A 108 3.88 12.09 11.97
N ARG A 109 3.36 10.88 12.18
CA ARG A 109 2.29 10.64 13.16
C ARG A 109 2.71 10.96 14.61
N MET A 110 4.00 10.81 14.94
CA MET A 110 4.51 11.16 16.27
C MET A 110 4.66 12.67 16.50
N ALA A 111 4.79 13.47 15.44
CA ALA A 111 4.88 14.93 15.54
C ALA A 111 3.51 15.59 15.72
N ASP A 112 2.43 14.96 15.23
CA ASP A 112 1.06 15.50 15.26
C ASP A 112 0.25 15.07 16.51
N THR A 113 0.86 14.34 17.45
CA THR A 113 0.22 14.03 18.73
C THR A 113 0.52 15.14 19.74
N PRO A 114 -0.45 15.96 20.17
CA PRO A 114 -0.20 16.92 21.24
C PRO A 114 0.18 16.14 22.50
N ALA A 115 1.28 16.57 23.14
CA ALA A 115 1.70 16.03 24.42
C ALA A 115 0.54 16.13 25.44
N PRO A 116 0.39 15.13 26.35
CA PRO A 116 -0.68 15.11 27.35
C PRO A 116 -0.61 16.31 28.32
#